data_AF-A0A540LKF4-F1
#
_entry.id   AF-A0A540LKF4-F1
#
_cell.length_a   1.000
_cell.length_b   1.000
_cell.length_c   1.000
_cell.angle_alpha   90.00
_cell.angle_beta   90.00
_cell.angle_gamma   90.00
#
_symmetry.space_group_name_H-M   'P 1'
#
loop_
_entity.id
_entity.type
_entity.pdbx_description
1 polymer ?
#
loop_
_entity_poly.entity_id
_entity_poly.type
_entity_poly.pdbx_seq_one_letter_code
_entity_poly.pdbx_strand_id
1 'polypeptide(L)'
;MSAPNLKYLSWIGNVMNNNLNFGELLRLEKVKLSHRFGVYDLDSAFKFLYSIRRVKFLILDEATMKVLFRGLVPGPLHDVTFLRIEFEELNEDDIIPTLVSLFKAVPNLNTLHIRRKFFHYQETHSSLFSKSYWELQNLAFVSQLKQVTMDLTYESNGIELAKYMLKHARNLKKN
;
A
#
# COMPACT_ATOMS: atom_id res chain seq x y z
N MET A 1 -15.69 1.54 -24.28
CA MET A 1 -15.93 0.12 -23.95
C MET A 1 -16.22 0.03 -22.47
N SER A 2 -17.31 -0.62 -22.06
CA SER A 2 -17.67 -0.80 -20.65
C SER A 2 -17.53 -2.26 -20.25
N ALA A 3 -16.91 -2.51 -19.09
CA ALA A 3 -16.74 -3.84 -18.49
C ALA A 3 -17.34 -3.84 -17.07
N PRO A 4 -18.68 -3.70 -16.92
CA PRO A 4 -19.33 -3.46 -15.63
C PRO A 4 -19.26 -4.66 -14.67
N ASN A 5 -18.93 -5.84 -15.21
CA ASN A 5 -18.80 -7.09 -14.47
C ASN A 5 -17.35 -7.46 -14.13
N LEU A 6 -16.38 -6.58 -14.43
CA LEU A 6 -14.98 -6.85 -14.14
C LEU A 6 -14.76 -6.92 -12.62
N LYS A 7 -14.32 -8.09 -12.15
CA LYS A 7 -14.00 -8.34 -10.74
C LYS A 7 -12.51 -8.17 -10.40
N TYR A 8 -11.66 -8.41 -11.39
CA TYR A 8 -10.21 -8.47 -11.24
C TYR A 8 -9.56 -7.58 -12.29
N LEU A 9 -8.81 -6.59 -11.84
CA LEU A 9 -7.98 -5.75 -12.71
C LEU A 9 -6.52 -5.98 -12.36
N SER A 10 -5.71 -6.35 -13.36
CA SER A 10 -4.26 -6.36 -13.26
C SER A 10 -3.72 -5.46 -14.36
N TRP A 11 -3.00 -4.41 -13.99
CA TRP A 11 -2.47 -3.43 -14.93
C TRP A 11 -0.98 -3.22 -14.72
N ILE A 12 -0.22 -3.25 -15.82
CA ILE A 12 1.21 -2.93 -15.84
C ILE A 12 1.40 -1.79 -16.83
N GLY A 13 1.94 -0.65 -16.39
CA GLY A 13 2.14 0.53 -17.22
C GLY A 13 1.71 1.84 -16.55
N ASN A 14 1.60 2.92 -17.33
CA ASN A 14 1.13 4.20 -16.82
C ASN A 14 -0.40 4.20 -16.66
N VAL A 15 -0.88 3.77 -15.49
CA VAL A 15 -2.30 3.75 -15.10
C VAL A 15 -2.91 5.17 -15.10
N MET A 16 -2.09 6.18 -14.90
CA MET A 16 -2.47 7.55 -14.56
C MET A 16 -2.65 8.45 -15.78
N ASN A 17 -2.01 8.12 -16.90
CA ASN A 17 -2.05 8.92 -18.13
C ASN A 17 -3.23 8.58 -19.05
N ASN A 18 -4.24 7.89 -18.53
CA ASN A 18 -5.39 7.52 -19.34
C ASN A 18 -6.65 8.12 -18.72
N ASN A 19 -7.46 8.78 -19.55
CA ASN A 19 -8.86 9.13 -19.27
C ASN A 19 -9.74 7.88 -19.11
N LEU A 20 -9.23 6.82 -18.47
CA LEU A 20 -9.96 5.63 -18.10
C LEU A 20 -10.98 6.05 -17.05
N ASN A 21 -12.17 6.36 -17.54
CA ASN A 21 -13.32 6.58 -16.70
C ASN A 21 -13.73 5.22 -16.13
N PHE A 22 -13.10 4.82 -15.04
CA PHE A 22 -13.42 3.62 -14.27
C PHE A 22 -14.80 3.71 -13.57
N GLY A 23 -15.61 4.72 -13.89
CA GLY A 23 -16.92 5.06 -13.32
C GLY A 23 -17.99 3.96 -13.37
N GLU A 24 -17.66 2.75 -13.82
CA GLU A 24 -18.56 1.61 -13.92
C GLU A 24 -17.98 0.31 -13.36
N LEU A 25 -16.80 0.34 -12.72
CA LEU A 25 -16.18 -0.83 -12.10
C LEU A 25 -16.82 -1.19 -10.74
N LEU A 26 -18.16 -1.13 -10.65
CA LEU A 26 -18.93 -1.35 -9.42
C LEU A 26 -18.74 -2.75 -8.82
N ARG A 27 -18.34 -3.73 -9.64
CA ARG A 27 -18.09 -5.12 -9.24
C ARG A 27 -16.61 -5.45 -9.03
N LEU A 28 -15.72 -4.46 -9.08
CA LEU A 28 -14.29 -4.67 -8.94
C LEU A 28 -13.94 -5.00 -7.48
N GLU A 29 -13.45 -6.22 -7.28
CA GLU A 29 -13.12 -6.76 -5.96
C GLU A 29 -11.61 -6.71 -5.70
N LYS A 30 -10.78 -6.82 -6.75
CA LYS A 30 -9.32 -6.89 -6.65
C LYS A 30 -8.63 -6.08 -7.73
N VAL A 31 -7.61 -5.35 -7.32
CA VAL A 31 -6.75 -4.54 -8.17
C VAL A 31 -5.29 -4.88 -7.90
N LYS A 32 -4.55 -5.22 -8.97
CA LYS A 32 -3.09 -5.30 -8.98
C LYS A 32 -2.55 -4.26 -9.93
N LEU A 33 -1.63 -3.42 -9.46
CA LEU A 33 -1.01 -2.37 -10.24
C LEU A 33 0.50 -2.47 -10.16
N SER A 34 1.14 -2.28 -11.31
CA SER A 34 2.59 -2.14 -11.40
C SER A 34 2.91 -1.01 -12.38
N HIS A 35 3.27 0.13 -11.83
CA HIS A 35 3.55 1.32 -12.61
C HIS A 35 4.86 1.14 -13.38
N ARG A 36 4.86 1.50 -14.65
CA ARG A 36 6.07 1.68 -15.44
C ARG A 36 6.06 3.10 -15.99
N PHE A 37 7.14 3.83 -15.72
CA PHE A 37 7.57 5.11 -16.29
C PHE A 37 6.47 6.06 -16.80
N GLY A 38 6.43 7.28 -16.29
CA GLY A 38 5.67 8.37 -16.90
C GLY A 38 5.44 9.55 -15.99
N VAL A 39 4.97 10.65 -16.57
CA VAL A 39 4.47 11.80 -15.84
C VAL A 39 3.09 11.44 -15.29
N TYR A 40 2.83 11.81 -14.04
CA TYR A 40 1.51 11.71 -13.42
C TYR A 40 1.07 13.09 -12.96
N ASP A 41 -0.22 13.35 -13.07
CA ASP A 41 -0.86 14.49 -12.42
C ASP A 41 -1.66 14.01 -11.19
N LEU A 42 -1.78 14.87 -10.18
CA LEU A 42 -2.45 14.53 -8.93
C LEU A 42 -3.95 14.29 -9.12
N ASP A 43 -4.59 14.97 -10.06
CA ASP A 43 -6.03 14.84 -10.31
C ASP A 43 -6.38 13.44 -10.83
N SER A 44 -5.53 12.90 -11.72
CA SER A 44 -5.63 11.53 -12.19
C SER A 44 -5.45 10.53 -11.06
N ALA A 45 -4.60 10.81 -10.07
CA ALA A 45 -4.44 9.97 -8.87
C ALA A 45 -5.70 9.94 -8.02
N PHE A 46 -6.29 11.09 -7.75
CA PHE A 46 -7.53 11.16 -7.00
C PHE A 46 -8.69 10.47 -7.73
N LYS A 47 -8.84 10.70 -9.04
CA LYS A 47 -9.87 10.04 -9.86
C LYS A 47 -9.70 8.51 -9.84
N PHE A 48 -8.45 8.05 -9.96
CA PHE A 48 -8.15 6.63 -9.91
C PHE A 48 -8.49 6.03 -8.54
N LEU A 49 -8.01 6.63 -7.45
CA LEU A 49 -8.28 6.15 -6.08
C LEU A 49 -9.78 6.13 -5.78
N TYR A 50 -10.53 7.15 -6.23
CA TYR A 50 -11.98 7.19 -6.10
C TYR A 50 -12.66 6.02 -6.82
N SER A 51 -12.16 5.64 -7.99
CA SER A 51 -12.74 4.55 -8.78
C SER A 51 -12.54 3.16 -8.16
N ILE A 52 -11.47 2.97 -7.39
CA ILE A 52 -11.16 1.71 -6.72
C ILE A 52 -11.64 1.67 -5.26
N ARG A 53 -12.43 2.65 -4.80
CA ARG A 53 -12.87 2.77 -3.40
C ARG A 53 -13.61 1.55 -2.82
N ARG A 54 -14.14 0.68 -3.69
CA ARG A 54 -14.89 -0.54 -3.34
C ARG A 54 -14.04 -1.83 -3.39
N VAL A 55 -12.78 -1.71 -3.76
CA VAL A 55 -11.88 -2.86 -3.90
C VAL A 55 -11.56 -3.42 -2.52
N LYS A 56 -11.59 -4.74 -2.41
CA LYS A 56 -11.25 -5.47 -1.17
C LYS A 56 -9.78 -5.86 -1.11
N PHE A 57 -9.19 -6.16 -2.27
CA PHE A 57 -7.82 -6.63 -2.41
C PHE A 57 -6.99 -5.66 -3.25
N LEU A 58 -6.09 -4.92 -2.60
CA LEU A 58 -5.19 -3.98 -3.26
C LEU A 58 -3.77 -4.56 -3.29
N ILE A 59 -3.18 -4.63 -4.48
CA ILE A 59 -1.80 -5.06 -4.68
C ILE A 59 -1.06 -3.98 -5.46
N LEU A 60 -0.01 -3.43 -4.86
CA LEU A 60 0.79 -2.35 -5.44
C LEU A 60 2.25 -2.78 -5.48
N ASP A 61 3.01 -2.28 -6.43
CA ASP A 61 4.45 -2.14 -6.25
C ASP A 61 4.84 -0.77 -5.70
N GLU A 62 6.09 -0.66 -5.28
CA GLU A 62 6.67 0.55 -4.72
C GLU A 62 6.48 1.78 -5.62
N ALA A 63 6.77 1.66 -6.92
CA ALA A 63 6.62 2.76 -7.86
C ALA A 63 5.16 3.26 -7.92
N THR A 64 4.19 2.32 -7.97
CA THR A 64 2.77 2.69 -7.96
C THR A 64 2.36 3.34 -6.65
N MET A 65 2.83 2.81 -5.52
CA MET A 65 2.55 3.37 -4.20
C MET A 65 3.06 4.82 -4.11
N LYS A 66 4.31 5.07 -4.54
CA LYS A 66 4.90 6.42 -4.59
C LYS A 66 4.04 7.37 -5.43
N VAL A 67 3.63 6.96 -6.63
CA VAL A 67 2.77 7.79 -7.50
C VAL A 67 1.41 8.10 -6.87
N LEU A 68 0.79 7.12 -6.21
CA LEU A 68 -0.59 7.26 -5.69
C LEU A 68 -0.68 7.89 -4.30
N PHE A 69 0.38 7.87 -3.50
CA PHE A 69 0.30 8.23 -2.08
C PHE A 69 1.36 9.23 -1.61
N ARG A 70 2.39 9.56 -2.42
CA ARG A 70 3.45 10.49 -2.01
C ARG A 70 2.87 11.90 -1.86
N GLY A 71 2.99 12.47 -0.66
CA GLY A 71 2.50 13.83 -0.36
C GLY A 71 0.98 13.98 -0.41
N LEU A 72 0.25 12.87 -0.54
CA LEU A 72 -1.20 12.85 -0.67
C LEU A 72 -1.87 12.53 0.67
N VAL A 73 -3.05 13.11 0.85
CA VAL A 73 -4.01 12.74 1.91
C VAL A 73 -5.26 12.20 1.19
N PRO A 74 -5.23 10.95 0.71
CA PRO A 74 -6.36 10.44 -0.05
C PRO A 74 -7.57 10.21 0.86
N GLY A 75 -8.75 10.28 0.26
CA GLY A 75 -9.97 9.79 0.91
C GLY A 75 -9.83 8.30 1.29
N PRO A 76 -10.52 7.85 2.35
CA PRO A 76 -10.37 6.50 2.85
C PRO A 76 -10.90 5.44 1.87
N LEU A 77 -10.09 4.42 1.61
CA LEU A 77 -10.39 3.18 0.92
C LEU A 77 -10.95 2.15 1.93
N HIS A 78 -12.13 2.43 2.49
CA HIS A 78 -12.74 1.65 3.58
C HIS A 78 -12.97 0.17 3.28
N ASP A 79 -13.15 -0.20 2.01
CA ASP A 79 -13.47 -1.58 1.63
C ASP A 79 -12.21 -2.46 1.50
N VAL A 80 -11.02 -1.84 1.47
CA VAL A 80 -9.74 -2.55 1.38
C VAL A 80 -9.48 -3.28 2.69
N THR A 81 -9.52 -4.61 2.62
CA THR A 81 -9.30 -5.51 3.76
C THR A 81 -8.01 -6.31 3.62
N PHE A 82 -7.50 -6.43 2.40
CA PHE A 82 -6.22 -7.04 2.06
C PHE A 82 -5.35 -6.04 1.27
N LEU A 83 -4.13 -5.85 1.74
CA LEU A 83 -3.12 -5.01 1.09
C LEU A 83 -1.85 -5.83 0.93
N ARG A 84 -1.35 -5.92 -0.30
CA ARG A 84 0.01 -6.34 -0.59
C ARG A 84 0.78 -5.18 -1.20
N ILE A 85 2.00 -4.99 -0.73
CA ILE A 85 2.95 -4.08 -1.35
C ILE A 85 4.22 -4.85 -1.70
N GLU A 86 4.66 -4.69 -2.95
CA GLU A 86 5.85 -5.32 -3.50
C GLU A 86 6.96 -4.26 -3.64
N PHE A 87 7.99 -4.36 -2.80
CA PHE A 87 9.10 -3.40 -2.71
C PHE A 87 10.39 -3.96 -3.29
N GLU A 88 11.27 -3.05 -3.71
CA GLU A 88 12.68 -3.40 -3.89
C GLU A 88 13.38 -3.31 -2.53
N GLU A 89 13.23 -2.19 -1.82
CA GLU A 89 13.74 -2.01 -0.45
C GLU A 89 12.92 -0.97 0.37
N LEU A 90 12.99 -1.01 1.71
CA LEU A 90 12.32 -0.05 2.63
C LEU A 90 13.31 0.95 3.26
N ASN A 91 14.34 1.36 2.51
CA ASN A 91 15.44 2.17 3.05
C ASN A 91 15.48 3.61 2.51
N GLU A 92 14.67 3.96 1.51
CA GLU A 92 14.61 5.33 1.01
C GLU A 92 13.74 6.23 1.90
N ASP A 93 14.18 7.48 2.10
CA ASP A 93 13.56 8.43 3.04
C ASP A 93 12.10 8.77 2.70
N ASP A 94 11.71 8.71 1.43
CA ASP A 94 10.35 9.05 0.99
C ASP A 94 9.38 7.86 1.04
N ILE A 95 9.88 6.63 1.18
CA ILE A 95 9.06 5.41 1.23
C ILE A 95 8.23 5.37 2.50
N ILE A 96 8.84 5.68 3.65
CA ILE A 96 8.15 5.57 4.94
C ILE A 96 6.99 6.57 5.06
N PRO A 97 7.16 7.87 4.76
CA PRO A 97 6.03 8.81 4.71
C PRO A 97 4.94 8.38 3.73
N THR A 98 5.31 7.84 2.57
CA THR A 98 4.35 7.35 1.57
C THR A 98 3.56 6.14 2.07
N LEU A 99 4.23 5.19 2.74
CA LEU A 99 3.59 4.06 3.41
C LEU A 99 2.59 4.51 4.47
N VAL A 100 2.95 5.52 5.26
CA VAL A 100 2.04 6.11 6.25
C VAL A 100 0.80 6.70 5.58
N SER A 101 0.94 7.44 4.47
CA SER A 101 -0.20 7.95 3.70
C SER A 101 -1.10 6.83 3.18
N LEU A 102 -0.53 5.76 2.60
CA LEU A 102 -1.28 4.58 2.17
C LEU A 102 -2.01 3.91 3.35
N PHE A 103 -1.32 3.68 4.46
CA PHE A 103 -1.87 3.05 5.66
C PHE A 103 -3.02 3.85 6.28
N LYS A 104 -2.93 5.18 6.28
CA LYS A 104 -4.03 6.06 6.68
C LYS A 104 -5.23 5.96 5.74
N ALA A 105 -4.99 5.66 4.46
CA ALA A 105 -6.04 5.47 3.47
C ALA A 105 -6.77 4.12 3.60
N VAL A 106 -6.23 3.12 4.31
CA VAL A 106 -6.84 1.77 4.42
C VAL A 106 -7.25 1.43 5.87
N PRO A 107 -8.19 2.16 6.48
CA PRO A 107 -8.46 2.06 7.93
C PRO A 107 -9.02 0.71 8.38
N ASN A 108 -9.56 -0.11 7.46
CA ASN A 108 -10.18 -1.40 7.77
C ASN A 108 -9.32 -2.62 7.36
N LEU A 109 -8.03 -2.39 7.15
CA LEU A 109 -7.10 -3.44 6.74
C LEU A 109 -7.00 -4.53 7.81
N ASN A 110 -7.22 -5.79 7.41
CA ASN A 110 -7.08 -6.94 8.31
C ASN A 110 -5.93 -7.88 7.91
N THR A 111 -5.44 -7.80 6.67
CA THR A 111 -4.33 -8.61 6.17
C THR A 111 -3.33 -7.73 5.44
N LEU A 112 -2.09 -7.68 5.93
CA LEU A 112 -1.00 -6.90 5.35
C LEU A 112 0.14 -7.80 4.89
N HIS A 113 0.50 -7.73 3.61
CA HIS A 113 1.69 -8.38 3.05
C HIS A 113 2.66 -7.31 2.54
N ILE A 114 3.88 -7.30 3.06
CA ILE A 114 5.00 -6.52 2.53
C ILE A 114 6.02 -7.51 2.00
N ARG A 115 6.21 -7.54 0.67
CA ARG A 115 7.09 -8.50 0.02
C ARG A 115 8.20 -7.84 -0.74
N ARG A 116 9.35 -8.49 -0.76
CA ARG A 116 10.49 -8.05 -1.56
C ARG A 116 10.44 -8.67 -2.96
N LYS A 117 10.71 -7.89 -4.00
CA LYS A 117 10.79 -8.37 -5.39
C LYS A 117 12.10 -9.12 -5.67
N PHE A 118 13.23 -8.67 -5.13
CA PHE A 118 14.56 -9.24 -5.40
C PHE A 118 15.40 -9.38 -4.13
N PHE A 119 16.22 -10.43 -4.04
CA PHE A 119 17.19 -10.61 -2.96
C PHE A 119 18.56 -10.09 -3.41
N HIS A 120 18.77 -8.78 -3.39
CA HIS A 120 20.11 -8.20 -3.50
C HIS A 120 20.63 -7.86 -2.10
N TYR A 121 21.89 -8.22 -1.84
CA TYR A 121 22.59 -7.84 -0.62
C TYR A 121 23.09 -6.40 -0.79
N GLN A 122 22.61 -5.48 0.04
CA GLN A 122 23.10 -4.13 0.14
C GLN A 122 23.32 -3.77 1.61
N GLU A 123 24.30 -2.91 1.87
CA GLU A 123 24.59 -2.41 3.21
C GLU A 123 23.40 -1.60 3.72
N THR A 124 22.87 -2.01 4.86
CA THR A 124 21.74 -1.37 5.51
C THR A 124 22.20 -0.12 6.23
N HIS A 125 21.58 1.02 5.91
CA HIS A 125 21.71 2.21 6.74
C HIS A 125 20.80 2.09 7.97
N SER A 126 21.22 2.70 9.08
CA SER A 126 20.48 2.65 10.34
C SER A 126 19.04 3.18 10.17
N SER A 127 18.09 2.57 10.88
CA SER A 127 16.68 2.95 10.80
C SER A 127 16.47 4.39 11.30
N LEU A 128 16.11 5.30 10.39
CA LEU A 128 15.71 6.66 10.77
C LEU A 128 14.34 6.68 11.47
N PHE A 129 13.50 5.68 11.21
CA PHE A 129 12.13 5.61 11.72
C PHE A 129 11.99 4.58 12.83
N SER A 130 12.08 5.06 14.07
CA SER A 130 11.92 4.24 15.26
C SER A 130 10.48 3.72 15.45
N LYS A 131 10.30 2.72 16.31
CA LYS A 131 8.97 2.33 16.81
C LYS A 131 8.15 3.50 17.33
N SER A 132 8.75 4.47 18.03
CA SER A 132 8.04 5.65 18.53
C SER A 132 7.48 6.51 17.40
N TYR A 133 8.19 6.61 16.26
CA TYR A 133 7.66 7.27 15.07
C TYR A 133 6.37 6.60 14.58
N TRP A 134 6.33 5.26 14.53
CA TRP A 134 5.14 4.52 14.12
C TRP A 134 3.97 4.68 15.10
N GLU A 135 4.25 4.74 16.41
CA GLU A 135 3.23 4.98 17.43
C GLU A 135 2.54 6.35 17.25
N LEU A 136 3.27 7.38 16.82
CA LEU A 136 2.73 8.71 16.52
C LEU A 136 1.83 8.75 15.28
N GLN A 137 1.89 7.76 14.39
CA GLN A 137 1.11 7.78 13.15
C GLN A 137 -0.37 7.46 13.33
N ASN A 138 -0.76 6.90 14.48
CA ASN A 138 -2.14 6.55 14.83
C ASN A 138 -2.86 5.75 13.72
N LEU A 139 -2.26 4.64 13.30
CA LEU A 139 -2.76 3.82 12.20
C LEU A 139 -4.00 3.02 12.62
N ALA A 140 -5.18 3.45 12.19
CA ALA A 140 -6.48 2.89 12.61
C ALA A 140 -6.60 1.37 12.42
N PHE A 141 -6.05 0.84 11.33
CA PHE A 141 -6.18 -0.57 10.96
C PHE A 141 -5.45 -1.53 11.89
N VAL A 142 -4.47 -1.06 12.67
CA VAL A 142 -3.59 -1.94 13.47
C VAL A 142 -4.40 -2.76 14.46
N SER A 143 -5.43 -2.17 15.08
CA SER A 143 -6.35 -2.88 15.98
C SER A 143 -7.16 -3.98 15.27
N GLN A 144 -7.38 -3.87 13.96
CA GLN A 144 -8.16 -4.81 13.15
C GLN A 144 -7.29 -5.88 12.47
N LEU A 145 -5.97 -5.71 12.48
CA LEU A 145 -5.03 -6.58 11.78
C LEU A 145 -5.06 -8.01 12.36
N LYS A 146 -5.34 -8.98 11.50
CA LYS A 146 -5.45 -10.42 11.81
C LYS A 146 -4.26 -11.22 11.29
N GLN A 147 -3.67 -10.77 10.19
CA GLN A 147 -2.54 -11.43 9.56
C GLN A 147 -1.54 -10.40 9.03
N VAL A 148 -0.27 -10.67 9.27
CA VAL A 148 0.84 -9.89 8.72
C VAL A 148 1.89 -10.82 8.13
N THR A 149 2.49 -10.45 7.01
CA THR A 149 3.60 -11.16 6.38
C THR A 149 4.57 -10.11 5.84
N MET A 150 5.83 -10.15 6.25
CA MET A 150 6.82 -9.13 5.90
C MET A 150 8.15 -9.80 5.54
N ASP A 151 8.66 -9.52 4.35
CA ASP A 151 9.98 -9.93 3.90
C ASP A 151 10.96 -8.77 4.17
N LEU A 152 11.71 -8.84 5.28
CA LEU A 152 12.52 -7.74 5.81
C LEU A 152 14.02 -8.04 5.81
N THR A 153 14.85 -7.01 5.65
CA THR A 153 16.30 -7.06 5.93
C THR A 153 16.57 -6.71 7.37
N TYR A 154 17.69 -7.21 7.88
CA TYR A 154 18.25 -6.82 9.16
C TYR A 154 18.40 -5.28 9.21
N GLU A 155 18.15 -4.68 10.38
CA GLU A 155 18.30 -3.22 10.60
C GLU A 155 17.49 -2.27 9.69
N SER A 156 16.49 -2.77 8.96
CA SER A 156 15.62 -1.91 8.12
C SER A 156 14.51 -1.21 8.92
N ASN A 157 13.98 -0.10 8.39
CA ASN A 157 12.77 0.57 8.92
C ASN A 157 11.57 -0.38 9.04
N GLY A 158 11.54 -1.44 8.22
CA GLY A 158 10.52 -2.48 8.28
C GLY A 158 10.54 -3.28 9.58
N ILE A 159 11.69 -3.44 10.23
CA ILE A 159 11.79 -4.12 11.54
C ILE A 159 11.08 -3.31 12.64
N GLU A 160 11.24 -1.98 12.63
CA GLU A 160 10.56 -1.11 13.58
C GLU A 160 9.03 -1.10 13.36
N LEU A 161 8.59 -1.15 12.09
CA LEU A 161 7.18 -1.35 11.74
C LEU A 161 6.64 -2.69 12.26
N ALA A 162 7.40 -3.77 12.10
CA ALA A 162 7.02 -5.09 12.60
C ALA A 162 6.90 -5.11 14.13
N LYS A 163 7.88 -4.53 14.85
CA LYS A 163 7.82 -4.38 16.32
C LYS A 163 6.61 -3.58 16.78
N TYR A 164 6.27 -2.51 16.06
CA TYR A 164 5.07 -1.72 16.31
C TYR A 164 3.80 -2.56 16.14
N MET A 165 3.65 -3.26 15.01
CA MET A 165 2.48 -4.11 14.76
C MET A 165 2.34 -5.23 15.78
N LEU A 166 3.42 -5.94 16.11
CA LEU A 166 3.39 -7.01 17.11
C LEU A 166 2.99 -6.52 18.51
N LYS A 167 3.32 -5.27 18.87
CA LYS A 167 2.92 -4.68 20.16
C LYS A 167 1.44 -4.28 20.18
N HIS A 168 0.91 -3.75 19.07
CA HIS A 168 -0.38 -3.05 19.07
C HIS A 168 -1.53 -3.81 18.38
N ALA A 169 -1.23 -4.76 17.48
CA ALA A 169 -2.22 -5.54 16.77
C ALA A 169 -2.68 -6.77 17.57
N ARG A 170 -3.66 -6.55 18.46
CA ARG A 170 -4.18 -7.57 19.39
C ARG A 170 -4.89 -8.75 18.70
N ASN A 171 -5.35 -8.55 17.46
CA ASN A 171 -6.12 -9.55 16.71
C ASN A 171 -5.25 -10.44 15.82
N LEU A 172 -3.92 -10.28 15.84
CA LEU A 172 -3.00 -11.13 15.11
C LEU A 172 -3.16 -12.58 15.55
N LYS A 173 -3.45 -13.45 14.58
CA LYS A 173 -3.54 -14.88 14.81
C LYS A 173 -2.13 -15.48 14.88
N LYS A 174 -1.94 -16.48 15.75
CA LYS A 174 -0.77 -17.35 15.67
C LYS A 174 -0.88 -18.14 14.37
N ASN A 175 0.11 -17.99 13.50
CA ASN A 175 0.28 -18.83 12.31
C ASN A 175 1.14 -20.04 12.65
#